data_AF-A0A3D3R6B9-F1
#
_entry.id   AF-A0A3D3R6B9-F1
#
_cell.length_a   1.000
_cell.length_b   1.000
_cell.length_c   1.000
_cell.angle_alpha   90.00
_cell.angle_beta   90.00
_cell.angle_gamma   90.00
#
_symmetry.space_group_name_H-M   'P 1'
#
loop_
_entity.id
_entity.type
_entity.pdbx_description
1 polymer ?
#
loop_
_entity_poly.entity_id
_entity_poly.type
_entity_poly.pdbx_seq_one_letter_code
_entity_poly.pdbx_strand_id
1 'polypeptide(L)'
;MGGFGITEPDDPRFVTDIILVKQTCTDVTVAFDDAAVADYFDDQIDAGRRPENFGRIWIHTHPGFSARPSQVDVETFARVFGNCDWAVMFILARNGATYAELKHADKPGSEKMSVGINFKPEFAASNQGAWEAEYLECVQEAPLPPLWDLAEWLDDEFTYSEQWPVFPI
;
A
#
# COMPACT_ATOMS: atom_id res chain seq x y z
N MET A 1 3.49 -8.51 1.55
CA MET A 1 2.56 -7.97 0.52
C MET A 1 2.12 -6.58 0.91
N GLY A 2 1.68 -5.82 -0.09
CA GLY A 2 1.08 -4.49 -0.01
C GLY A 2 -0.16 -4.40 -0.91
N GLY A 3 -1.02 -3.43 -0.66
CA GLY A 3 -2.20 -3.15 -1.47
C GLY A 3 -2.70 -1.73 -1.26
N PHE A 4 -3.65 -1.33 -2.11
CA PHE A 4 -4.31 -0.03 -2.05
C PHE A 4 -5.67 -0.13 -1.38
N GLY A 5 -5.95 0.77 -0.44
CA GLY A 5 -7.26 0.89 0.18
C GLY A 5 -8.22 1.72 -0.68
N ILE A 6 -9.38 1.16 -1.00
CA ILE A 6 -10.50 1.89 -1.60
C ILE A 6 -11.40 2.45 -0.51
N THR A 7 -11.75 3.72 -0.61
CA THR A 7 -12.61 4.42 0.36
C THR A 7 -13.98 4.72 -0.20
N GLU A 8 -14.92 5.02 0.69
CA GLU A 8 -16.15 5.72 0.30
C GLU A 8 -15.83 7.09 -0.32
N PRO A 9 -16.62 7.57 -1.31
CA PRO A 9 -16.42 8.86 -1.95
C PRO A 9 -16.42 10.04 -0.97
N ASP A 10 -17.35 10.02 -0.01
CA ASP A 10 -17.60 11.10 0.94
C ASP A 10 -16.89 10.90 2.29
N ASP A 11 -16.22 9.76 2.50
CA ASP A 11 -15.44 9.47 3.71
C ASP A 11 -14.08 8.84 3.36
N PRO A 12 -13.05 9.66 3.10
CA PRO A 12 -11.70 9.20 2.73
C PRO A 12 -10.97 8.42 3.83
N ARG A 13 -11.55 8.29 5.02
CA ARG A 13 -10.98 7.48 6.11
C ARG A 13 -11.68 6.14 6.26
N PHE A 14 -12.77 5.92 5.55
CA PHE A 14 -13.54 4.69 5.61
C PHE A 14 -13.19 3.78 4.43
N VAL A 15 -12.23 2.88 4.66
CA VAL A 15 -11.81 1.87 3.70
C VAL A 15 -12.87 0.77 3.61
N THR A 16 -13.33 0.49 2.39
CA THR A 16 -14.35 -0.52 2.09
C THR A 16 -13.81 -1.71 1.32
N ASP A 17 -12.70 -1.54 0.62
CA ASP A 17 -12.04 -2.63 -0.11
C ASP A 17 -10.52 -2.47 -0.13
N ILE A 18 -9.81 -3.57 -0.41
CA ILE A 18 -8.35 -3.59 -0.57
C ILE A 18 -8.06 -4.28 -1.90
N ILE A 19 -7.30 -3.62 -2.76
CA ILE A 19 -6.89 -4.18 -4.05
C ILE A 19 -5.40 -4.47 -4.03
N LEU A 20 -5.03 -5.66 -4.48
CA LEU A 20 -3.64 -6.01 -4.74
C LEU A 20 -3.31 -5.66 -6.20
N VAL A 21 -2.11 -5.11 -6.39
CA VAL A 21 -1.50 -5.00 -7.71
C VAL A 21 -0.35 -6.00 -7.80
N LYS A 22 0.07 -6.34 -9.03
CA LYS A 22 1.21 -7.22 -9.23
C LYS A 22 2.42 -6.67 -8.48
N GLN A 23 3.09 -7.55 -7.75
CA GLN A 23 4.13 -7.18 -6.83
C GLN A 23 5.09 -8.33 -6.57
N THR A 24 6.33 -7.96 -6.28
CA THR A 24 7.35 -8.86 -5.78
C THR A 24 7.56 -8.59 -4.30
N CYS A 25 7.51 -9.64 -3.48
CA CYS A 25 7.66 -9.54 -2.03
C CYS A 25 8.89 -10.31 -1.56
N THR A 26 9.57 -9.75 -0.57
CA THR A 26 10.48 -10.48 0.31
C THR A 26 9.91 -10.50 1.74
N ASP A 27 10.66 -11.05 2.70
CA ASP A 27 10.30 -10.97 4.12
C ASP A 27 10.27 -9.53 4.67
N VAL A 28 10.91 -8.58 3.99
CA VAL A 28 11.14 -7.22 4.49
C VAL A 28 10.77 -6.10 3.51
N THR A 29 10.50 -6.42 2.24
CA THR A 29 10.19 -5.43 1.20
C THR A 29 8.98 -5.85 0.37
N VAL A 30 8.32 -4.85 -0.21
CA VAL A 30 7.28 -5.01 -1.21
C VAL A 30 7.60 -4.06 -2.36
N ALA A 31 7.66 -4.61 -3.56
CA ALA A 31 7.93 -3.90 -4.81
C ALA A 31 6.69 -4.02 -5.71
N PHE A 32 5.99 -2.92 -6.01
CA PHE A 32 4.87 -2.94 -6.96
C PHE A 32 5.38 -2.90 -8.40
N ASP A 33 4.71 -3.64 -9.29
CA ASP A 33 4.95 -3.56 -10.72
C ASP A 33 4.34 -2.25 -11.27
N ASP A 34 5.18 -1.42 -11.88
CA ASP A 34 4.77 -0.08 -12.35
C ASP A 34 3.65 -0.11 -13.38
N ALA A 35 3.66 -1.10 -14.29
CA ALA A 35 2.61 -1.24 -15.29
C ALA A 35 1.29 -1.64 -14.62
N ALA A 36 1.33 -2.55 -13.65
CA ALA A 36 0.15 -2.94 -12.89
C ALA A 36 -0.41 -1.79 -12.02
N VAL A 37 0.44 -0.90 -11.50
CA VAL A 37 0.00 0.32 -10.81
C VAL A 37 -0.68 1.27 -11.80
N ALA A 38 -0.11 1.49 -12.98
CA ALA A 38 -0.72 2.34 -14.00
C ALA A 38 -2.08 1.80 -14.45
N ASP A 39 -2.15 0.50 -14.79
CA ASP A 39 -3.39 -0.19 -15.16
C ASP A 39 -4.43 -0.06 -14.04
N TYR A 40 -4.03 -0.24 -12.78
CA TYR A 40 -4.92 -0.04 -11.62
C TYR A 40 -5.50 1.37 -11.58
N PHE A 41 -4.68 2.41 -11.76
CA PHE A 41 -5.15 3.79 -11.74
C PHE A 41 -6.15 4.07 -12.87
N ASP A 42 -5.86 3.60 -14.09
CA ASP A 42 -6.76 3.74 -15.23
C ASP A 42 -8.09 3.01 -14.99
N ASP A 43 -8.04 1.77 -14.50
CA ASP A 43 -9.24 0.97 -14.17
C ASP A 43 -10.12 1.66 -13.10
N GLN A 44 -9.50 2.27 -12.07
CA GLN A 44 -10.26 2.99 -11.04
C GLN A 44 -10.90 4.28 -11.60
N ILE A 45 -10.21 4.99 -12.48
CA ILE A 45 -10.72 6.20 -13.14
C ILE A 45 -11.89 5.84 -14.08
N ASP A 46 -11.75 4.77 -14.87
CA ASP A 46 -12.80 4.25 -15.73
C ASP A 46 -14.03 3.77 -14.94
N ALA A 47 -13.81 3.26 -13.72
CA ALA A 47 -14.87 2.97 -12.75
C ALA A 47 -15.50 4.22 -12.10
N GLY A 48 -15.05 5.42 -12.47
CA GLY A 48 -15.57 6.71 -12.01
C GLY A 48 -15.09 7.13 -10.63
N ARG A 49 -14.05 6.49 -10.07
CA ARG A 49 -13.46 6.88 -8.79
C ARG A 49 -12.43 7.98 -8.98
N ARG A 50 -12.26 8.79 -7.93
CA ARG A 50 -11.23 9.84 -7.90
C ARG A 50 -9.97 9.30 -7.21
N PRO A 51 -8.76 9.75 -7.57
CA PRO A 51 -7.52 9.29 -6.95
C PRO A 51 -7.50 9.37 -5.42
N GLU A 52 -8.18 10.36 -4.84
CA GLU A 52 -8.35 10.47 -3.39
C GLU A 52 -9.06 9.27 -2.73
N ASN A 53 -9.85 8.51 -3.49
CA ASN A 53 -10.63 7.37 -2.99
C ASN A 53 -9.94 6.02 -3.18
N PHE A 54 -8.80 5.94 -3.87
CA PHE A 54 -8.17 4.65 -4.17
C PHE A 54 -6.64 4.69 -4.14
N GLY A 55 -6.02 5.84 -4.40
CA GLY A 55 -4.57 5.99 -4.52
C GLY A 55 -3.88 6.60 -3.30
N ARG A 56 -4.57 6.71 -2.14
CA ARG A 56 -4.05 7.45 -0.96
C ARG A 56 -3.69 6.59 0.23
N ILE A 57 -4.14 5.34 0.27
CA ILE A 57 -4.00 4.47 1.43
C ILE A 57 -3.19 3.26 1.03
N TRP A 58 -1.98 3.16 1.55
CA TRP A 58 -1.12 1.99 1.38
C TRP A 58 -1.24 1.08 2.59
N ILE A 59 -1.63 -0.17 2.34
CA ILE A 59 -1.83 -1.20 3.36
C ILE A 59 -0.78 -2.28 3.10
N HIS A 60 0.11 -2.57 4.05
CA HIS A 60 1.06 -3.67 3.92
C HIS A 60 1.11 -4.54 5.18
N THR A 61 1.62 -5.77 5.02
CA THR A 61 1.65 -6.77 6.09
C THR A 61 3.05 -7.03 6.57
N HIS A 62 3.21 -7.17 7.89
CA HIS A 62 4.44 -7.70 8.48
C HIS A 62 4.28 -9.18 8.85
N PRO A 63 5.18 -10.07 8.39
CA PRO A 63 5.11 -11.49 8.74
C PRO A 63 5.41 -11.76 10.22
N GLY A 64 6.04 -10.81 10.92
CA GLY A 64 6.34 -10.87 12.35
C GLY A 64 5.20 -10.38 13.27
N PHE A 65 5.55 -10.12 14.53
CA PHE A 65 4.61 -9.75 15.61
C PHE A 65 4.49 -8.23 15.85
N SER A 66 5.16 -7.42 15.02
CA SER A 66 5.23 -5.97 15.17
C SER A 66 4.67 -5.27 13.95
N ALA A 67 3.71 -4.38 14.16
CA ALA A 67 3.21 -3.45 13.14
C ALA A 67 3.98 -2.13 13.10
N ARG A 68 5.06 -1.99 13.88
CA ARG A 68 5.87 -0.77 13.84
C ARG A 68 6.55 -0.64 12.47
N PRO A 69 6.50 0.54 11.83
CA PRO A 69 7.19 0.75 10.57
C PRO A 69 8.70 0.59 10.74
N SER A 70 9.31 -0.07 9.77
CA SER A 70 10.75 -0.09 9.53
C SER A 70 11.21 1.20 8.83
N GLN A 71 12.52 1.37 8.68
CA GLN A 71 13.06 2.49 7.91
C GLN A 71 12.66 2.39 6.43
N VAL A 72 12.65 1.18 5.87
CA VAL A 72 12.24 0.92 4.49
C VAL A 72 10.80 1.35 4.25
N ASP A 73 9.90 1.07 5.20
CA ASP A 73 8.49 1.46 5.08
C ASP A 73 8.34 2.99 5.03
N VAL A 74 9.06 3.70 5.91
CA VAL A 74 9.03 5.17 5.98
C VAL A 74 9.59 5.81 4.71
N GLU A 75 10.71 5.30 4.20
CA GLU A 75 11.34 5.81 2.96
C GLU A 75 10.47 5.53 1.74
N THR A 76 9.92 4.32 1.63
CA THR A 76 8.99 3.94 0.56
C THR A 76 7.74 4.82 0.59
N PHE A 77 7.14 5.00 1.76
CA PHE A 77 5.96 5.84 1.90
C PHE A 77 6.26 7.31 1.56
N ALA A 78 7.40 7.85 2.02
CA ALA A 78 7.80 9.21 1.71
C ALA A 78 8.07 9.42 0.21
N ARG A 79 8.65 8.43 -0.48
CA ARG A 79 8.93 8.50 -1.92
C ARG A 79 7.64 8.41 -2.75
N VAL A 80 6.84 7.38 -2.52
CA VAL A 80 5.68 7.04 -3.38
C VAL A 80 4.50 7.96 -3.09
N PHE A 81 4.22 8.24 -1.81
CA PHE A 81 3.05 8.99 -1.40
C PHE A 81 3.37 10.42 -0.94
N GLY A 82 4.64 10.83 -0.96
CA GLY A 82 5.07 12.11 -0.39
C GLY A 82 4.55 13.35 -1.10
N ASN A 83 4.20 13.23 -2.37
CA ASN A 83 3.60 14.32 -3.16
C ASN A 83 2.07 14.34 -3.09
N CYS A 84 1.45 13.38 -2.40
CA CYS A 84 0.01 13.41 -2.17
C CYS A 84 -0.33 14.50 -1.15
N ASP A 85 -1.39 15.25 -1.40
CA ASP A 85 -1.99 16.23 -0.50
C ASP A 85 -2.36 15.60 0.86
N TRP A 86 -2.74 14.32 0.86
CA TRP A 86 -2.74 13.46 2.03
C TRP A 86 -2.48 12.00 1.65
N ALA A 87 -1.94 11.21 2.58
CA ALA A 87 -1.80 9.77 2.40
C ALA A 87 -1.75 9.03 3.75
N VAL A 88 -2.13 7.76 3.75
CA VAL A 88 -2.09 6.89 4.93
C VAL A 88 -1.17 5.70 4.68
N MET A 89 -0.25 5.47 5.61
CA MET A 89 0.45 4.19 5.72
C MET A 89 -0.24 3.35 6.79
N PHE A 90 -0.62 2.14 6.44
CA PHE A 90 -1.24 1.17 7.32
C PHE A 90 -0.47 -0.15 7.31
N ILE A 91 -0.22 -0.69 8.50
CA ILE A 91 0.53 -1.93 8.69
C ILE A 91 -0.31 -2.92 9.49
N LEU A 92 -0.45 -4.14 8.96
CA LEU A 92 -1.04 -5.29 9.66
C LEU A 92 0.03 -6.34 9.96
N ALA A 93 0.32 -6.57 11.23
CA ALA A 93 1.18 -7.68 11.63
C ALA A 93 0.40 -8.99 11.73
N ARG A 94 1.09 -10.12 11.59
CA ARG A 94 0.50 -11.48 11.62
C ARG A 94 -0.35 -11.77 12.87
N ASN A 95 -0.01 -11.16 14.01
CA ASN A 95 -0.76 -11.32 15.26
C ASN A 95 -1.97 -10.36 15.39
N GLY A 96 -2.32 -9.64 14.33
CA GLY A 96 -3.40 -8.66 14.33
C GLY A 96 -3.02 -7.31 14.92
N ALA A 97 -1.75 -7.07 15.30
CA ALA A 97 -1.33 -5.73 15.66
C ALA A 97 -1.40 -4.80 14.45
N THR A 98 -1.87 -3.58 14.66
CA THR A 98 -2.03 -2.58 13.60
C THR A 98 -1.26 -1.32 13.90
N TYR A 99 -0.79 -0.67 12.83
CA TYR A 99 -0.25 0.68 12.86
C TYR A 99 -0.86 1.48 11.72
N ALA A 100 -1.15 2.74 11.98
CA ALA A 100 -1.63 3.66 10.96
C ALA A 100 -1.10 5.05 11.23
N GLU A 101 -0.63 5.72 10.18
CA GLU A 101 -0.24 7.11 10.23
C GLU A 101 -0.76 7.88 9.01
N LEU A 102 -1.19 9.11 9.25
CA LEU A 102 -1.67 10.05 8.25
C LEU A 102 -0.58 11.09 8.00
N LYS A 103 -0.21 11.27 6.74
CA LYS A 103 0.64 12.36 6.27
C LYS A 103 -0.21 13.37 5.52
N HIS A 104 0.09 14.65 5.71
CA HIS A 104 -0.44 15.74 4.89
C HIS A 104 0.73 16.50 4.25
N ALA A 105 0.55 16.98 3.02
CA ALA A 105 1.57 17.77 2.33
C ALA A 105 1.84 19.12 3.02
N ASP A 106 0.84 19.70 3.69
CA ASP A 106 0.91 21.01 4.33
C ASP A 106 1.47 20.98 5.76
N LYS A 107 1.74 19.78 6.32
CA LYS A 107 2.18 19.62 7.71
C LYS A 107 3.48 18.83 7.81
N PRO A 108 4.46 19.30 8.61
CA PRO A 108 5.63 18.50 8.92
C PRO A 108 5.25 17.34 9.84
N GLY A 109 5.68 16.13 9.47
CA GLY A 109 5.48 14.91 10.24
C GLY A 109 4.19 14.15 9.91
N SER A 110 4.02 13.00 10.55
CA SER A 110 2.84 12.14 10.42
C SER A 110 2.02 12.12 11.72
N GLU A 111 0.71 12.00 11.59
CA GLU A 111 -0.24 11.87 12.69
C GLU A 111 -0.61 10.40 12.88
N LYS A 112 -0.37 9.85 14.07
CA LYS A 112 -0.79 8.48 14.38
C LYS A 112 -2.31 8.37 14.47
N MET A 113 -2.89 7.41 13.76
CA MET A 113 -4.34 7.21 13.71
C MET A 113 -4.78 6.07 14.64
N SER A 114 -6.02 6.16 15.14
CA SER A 114 -6.72 5.01 15.72
C SER A 114 -7.37 4.18 14.62
N VAL A 115 -7.24 2.86 14.72
CA VAL A 115 -7.78 1.89 13.76
C VAL A 115 -8.99 1.19 14.39
N GLY A 116 -10.04 1.01 13.62
CA GLY A 116 -11.22 0.27 14.05
C GLY A 116 -11.94 -0.36 12.87
N ILE A 117 -12.62 -1.48 13.12
CA ILE A 117 -13.49 -2.14 12.14
C ILE A 117 -14.92 -1.67 12.40
N ASN A 118 -15.56 -1.13 11.38
CA ASN A 118 -16.96 -0.72 11.46
C ASN A 118 -17.87 -1.81 10.90
N PHE A 119 -18.60 -2.50 11.78
CA PHE A 119 -19.55 -3.56 11.40
C PHE A 119 -20.96 -3.05 11.11
N LYS A 120 -21.19 -1.73 11.07
CA LYS A 120 -22.52 -1.16 10.81
C LYS A 120 -22.98 -1.29 9.35
N PRO A 121 -22.13 -1.05 8.34
CA PRO A 121 -22.54 -1.23 6.95
C PRO A 121 -22.83 -2.71 6.65
N GLU A 122 -23.84 -2.96 5.82
CA GLU A 122 -24.10 -4.30 5.31
C GLU A 122 -23.00 -4.68 4.32
N PHE A 123 -22.51 -5.92 4.42
CA PHE A 123 -21.56 -6.50 3.47
C PHE A 123 -22.00 -7.92 3.11
N ALA A 124 -21.75 -8.34 1.88
CA ALA A 124 -22.26 -9.59 1.31
C ALA A 124 -21.60 -10.89 1.85
N ALA A 125 -20.84 -10.80 2.95
CA ALA A 125 -19.86 -11.76 3.47
C ALA A 125 -18.50 -11.76 2.74
N SER A 126 -17.48 -12.35 3.38
CA SER A 126 -16.14 -12.47 2.82
C SER A 126 -16.09 -13.50 1.69
N ASN A 127 -15.44 -13.15 0.59
CA ASN A 127 -15.23 -14.05 -0.55
C ASN A 127 -13.77 -14.53 -0.59
N GLN A 128 -13.46 -15.53 0.24
CA GLN A 128 -12.09 -16.03 0.38
C GLN A 128 -11.51 -16.56 -0.94
N GLY A 129 -12.35 -17.19 -1.79
CA GLY A 129 -11.88 -17.71 -3.07
C GLY A 129 -11.47 -16.61 -4.06
N ALA A 130 -12.16 -15.48 -4.05
CA ALA A 130 -11.76 -14.32 -4.85
C ALA A 130 -10.44 -13.71 -4.34
N TRP A 131 -10.30 -13.57 -3.01
CA TRP A 131 -9.07 -13.03 -2.40
C TRP A 131 -7.86 -13.95 -2.62
N GLU A 132 -8.04 -15.27 -2.55
CA GLU A 132 -6.95 -16.21 -2.84
C GLU A 132 -6.53 -16.14 -4.31
N ALA A 133 -7.48 -16.02 -5.24
CA ALA A 133 -7.18 -15.87 -6.66
C ALA A 133 -6.41 -14.57 -6.94
N GLU A 134 -6.86 -13.43 -6.39
CA GLU A 134 -6.16 -12.15 -6.49
C GLU A 134 -4.75 -12.24 -5.90
N TYR A 135 -4.61 -12.83 -4.71
CA TYR A 135 -3.30 -13.02 -4.07
C TYR A 135 -2.34 -13.83 -4.96
N LEU A 136 -2.78 -14.95 -5.51
CA LEU A 136 -1.95 -15.82 -6.35
C LEU A 136 -1.58 -15.16 -7.70
N GLU A 137 -2.45 -14.28 -8.22
CA GLU A 137 -2.18 -13.52 -9.44
C GLU A 137 -1.21 -12.37 -9.21
N CYS A 138 -1.35 -11.66 -8.08
CA CYS A 138 -0.64 -10.43 -7.82
C CYS A 138 0.67 -10.62 -7.06
N VAL A 139 0.77 -11.61 -6.15
CA VAL A 139 1.89 -11.69 -5.21
C VAL A 139 2.89 -12.77 -5.63
N GLN A 140 4.09 -12.33 -5.99
CA GLN A 140 5.23 -13.22 -6.26
C GLN A 140 6.27 -13.11 -5.14
N GLU A 141 6.72 -14.25 -4.62
CA GLU A 141 7.82 -14.31 -3.66
C GLU A 141 9.16 -14.28 -4.41
N ALA A 142 10.01 -13.31 -4.09
CA ALA A 142 11.38 -13.30 -4.55
C ALA A 142 12.32 -13.86 -3.48
N PRO A 143 13.33 -14.67 -3.87
CA PRO A 143 14.39 -15.02 -2.96
C PRO A 143 15.15 -13.75 -2.54
N LEU A 144 15.48 -13.64 -1.25
CA LEU A 144 16.35 -12.57 -0.75
C LEU A 144 17.69 -12.59 -1.51
N PRO A 145 18.13 -11.48 -2.11
CA PRO A 145 19.54 -11.37 -2.49
C PRO A 145 20.40 -11.45 -1.22
N PRO A 146 21.65 -11.93 -1.30
CA PRO A 146 22.52 -12.03 -0.13
C PRO A 146 22.69 -10.65 0.53
N LEU A 147 22.88 -10.61 1.85
CA LEU A 147 22.84 -9.39 2.68
C LEU A 147 23.73 -8.22 2.22
N TRP A 148 24.75 -8.47 1.40
CA TRP A 148 25.65 -7.45 0.84
C TRP A 148 25.14 -6.86 -0.49
N ASP A 149 24.26 -7.56 -1.20
CA ASP A 149 23.53 -7.09 -2.39
C ASP A 149 22.22 -6.36 -2.02
N LEU A 150 21.77 -6.46 -0.76
CA LEU A 150 20.48 -5.86 -0.36
C LEU A 150 20.48 -4.34 -0.48
N ALA A 151 21.62 -3.69 -0.20
CA ALA A 151 21.78 -2.25 -0.34
C ALA A 151 21.90 -1.82 -1.81
N GLU A 152 22.60 -2.60 -2.64
CA GLU A 152 22.71 -2.33 -4.08
C GLU A 152 21.40 -2.63 -4.83
N TRP A 153 20.63 -3.63 -4.39
CA TRP A 153 19.30 -3.95 -4.95
C TRP A 153 18.25 -2.94 -4.50
N LEU A 154 18.29 -2.50 -3.24
CA LEU A 154 17.52 -1.34 -2.80
C LEU A 154 17.96 -0.11 -3.61
N ASP A 155 19.25 0.18 -3.79
CA ASP A 155 19.69 1.32 -4.61
C ASP A 155 19.28 1.19 -6.09
N ASP A 156 19.32 0.00 -6.72
CA ASP A 156 18.91 -0.22 -8.12
C ASP A 156 17.40 -0.15 -8.30
N GLU A 157 16.60 -0.71 -7.38
CA GLU A 157 15.15 -0.54 -7.35
C GLU A 157 14.77 0.92 -7.07
N PHE A 158 15.52 1.59 -6.18
CA PHE A 158 15.42 3.03 -5.93
C PHE A 158 15.74 3.82 -7.20
N THR A 159 16.78 3.48 -7.95
CA THR A 159 17.22 4.18 -9.18
C THR A 159 16.27 3.92 -10.36
N TYR A 160 15.69 2.72 -10.50
CA TYR A 160 14.66 2.45 -11.51
C TYR A 160 13.33 3.15 -11.17
N SER A 161 12.96 3.22 -9.88
CA SER A 161 11.74 3.93 -9.43
C SER A 161 11.84 5.47 -9.49
N GLU A 162 13.04 6.05 -9.63
CA GLU A 162 13.22 7.49 -9.92
C GLU A 162 12.60 7.90 -11.28
N GLN A 163 12.24 6.94 -12.13
CA GLN A 163 11.55 7.19 -13.41
C GLN A 163 10.02 7.17 -13.30
N TRP A 164 9.46 7.02 -12.10
CA TRP A 164 8.01 7.18 -11.91
C TRP A 164 7.57 8.51 -12.50
N PRO A 165 6.68 8.52 -13.51
CA PRO A 165 6.07 9.76 -13.93
C PRO A 165 5.35 10.30 -12.71
N VAL A 166 5.80 11.46 -12.23
CA VAL A 166 5.03 12.29 -11.32
C VAL A 166 3.73 12.56 -12.04
N PHE A 167 2.68 11.79 -11.76
CA PHE A 167 1.35 12.09 -12.26
C PHE A 167 0.95 13.39 -11.59
N PRO A 168 0.83 14.50 -12.35
CA PRO A 168 0.28 15.72 -11.78
C PRO A 168 -1.18 15.41 -11.45
N ILE A 169 -1.49 15.47 -10.16
CA ILE A 169 -2.85 15.43 -9.65
C ILE A 169 -3.34 16.88 -9.60
#